data_AF-A0A349R0V9-F1
#
_entry.id   AF-A0A349R0V9-F1
#
_cell.length_a   1.000
_cell.length_b   1.000
_cell.length_c   1.000
_cell.angle_alpha   90.00
_cell.angle_beta   90.00
_cell.angle_gamma   90.00
#
_symmetry.space_group_name_H-M   'P 1'
#
loop_
_entity.id
_entity.type
_entity.pdbx_description
1 polymer ?
#
loop_
_entity_poly.entity_id
_entity_poly.type
_entity_poly.pdbx_seq_one_letter_code
_entity_poly.pdbx_strand_id
1 'polypeptide(L)'
;MKKHDFSNRENVPQVADMFSGRKKLLRAGLKSTLFFMLLASGTAIKAQQINLSLQRATLAKAISEIRKTTKYDFAYSEELLKKAGPISVNLKNANITEVLN
;
A
#
# COMPACT_ATOMS: atom_id res chain seq x y z
N MET A 1 19.85 -58.80 56.04
CA MET A 1 19.35 -58.92 54.66
C MET A 1 17.84 -58.66 54.66
N LYS A 2 17.38 -57.54 54.11
CA LYS A 2 16.02 -57.31 53.59
C LYS A 2 15.98 -55.89 52.98
N LYS A 3 16.03 -55.82 51.66
CA LYS A 3 15.81 -54.60 50.90
C LYS A 3 14.30 -54.41 50.82
N HIS A 4 13.78 -53.27 51.26
CA HIS A 4 12.39 -52.93 51.05
C HIS A 4 12.18 -52.54 49.59
N ASP A 5 11.28 -53.27 48.94
CA ASP A 5 10.84 -53.07 47.56
C ASP A 5 10.29 -51.66 47.35
N PHE A 6 10.98 -50.89 46.49
CA PHE A 6 10.42 -49.70 45.87
C PHE A 6 9.78 -50.11 44.55
N SER A 7 8.59 -50.70 44.61
CA SER A 7 7.72 -50.85 43.44
C SER A 7 6.35 -50.27 43.73
N ASN A 8 6.27 -48.94 43.72
CA ASN A 8 5.01 -48.25 43.51
C ASN A 8 5.23 -47.10 42.51
N ARG A 9 5.18 -47.43 41.22
CA ARG A 9 5.10 -46.47 40.11
C ARG A 9 3.68 -46.49 39.58
N GLU A 10 2.70 -46.24 40.44
CA GLU A 10 1.33 -45.99 40.00
C GLU A 10 1.21 -44.52 39.54
N ASN A 11 0.96 -44.38 38.22
CA ASN A 11 0.16 -43.34 37.60
C ASN A 11 0.47 -41.88 37.96
N VAL A 12 1.47 -41.31 37.29
CA VAL A 12 1.54 -39.85 37.11
C VAL A 12 0.51 -39.47 36.04
N PRO A 13 -0.51 -38.63 36.33
CA PRO A 13 -1.54 -38.29 35.36
C PRO A 13 -0.95 -37.44 34.21
N GLN A 14 -1.55 -37.61 33.03
CA GLN A 14 -1.23 -37.01 31.73
C GLN A 14 -1.43 -35.47 31.66
N VAL A 15 -1.12 -34.73 32.73
CA VAL A 15 -1.32 -33.26 32.81
C VAL A 15 -0.34 -32.48 31.93
N ALA A 16 0.73 -33.12 31.46
CA ALA A 16 1.73 -32.50 30.59
C ALA A 16 1.21 -32.27 29.16
N ASP A 17 0.28 -33.10 28.67
CA ASP A 17 -0.16 -33.06 27.27
C ASP A 17 -1.26 -32.04 26.99
N MET A 18 -1.91 -31.49 28.01
CA MET A 18 -2.99 -30.51 27.83
C MET A 18 -2.50 -29.10 27.46
N PHE A 19 -1.19 -28.81 27.60
CA PHE A 19 -0.62 -27.48 27.37
C PHE A 19 0.16 -27.32 26.06
N SER A 20 0.42 -28.42 25.33
CA SER A 20 1.17 -28.39 24.06
C SER A 20 0.30 -27.91 22.89
N GLY A 21 -0.99 -28.29 22.85
CA GLY A 21 -1.95 -27.89 21.82
C GLY A 21 -2.28 -26.39 21.84
N ARG A 22 -2.34 -25.77 23.02
CA ARG A 22 -2.64 -24.33 23.17
C ARG A 22 -1.59 -23.44 22.52
N LYS A 23 -0.30 -23.83 22.60
CA LYS A 23 0.82 -23.09 21.97
C LYS A 23 0.79 -23.19 20.43
N LYS A 24 0.31 -24.31 19.87
CA LYS A 24 0.10 -24.48 18.42
C LYS A 24 -1.09 -23.63 17.93
N LEU A 25 -2.18 -23.60 18.70
CA LEU A 25 -3.36 -22.79 18.39
C LEU A 25 -3.07 -21.28 18.45
N LEU A 26 -2.29 -20.84 19.44
CA LEU A 26 -1.79 -19.46 19.55
C LEU A 26 -0.87 -19.08 18.38
N ARG A 27 0.02 -19.98 17.95
CA ARG A 27 0.90 -19.75 16.79
C ARG A 27 0.16 -19.74 15.45
N ALA A 28 -0.87 -20.57 15.28
CA ALA A 28 -1.70 -20.61 14.08
C ALA A 28 -2.61 -19.37 13.98
N GLY A 29 -3.20 -18.95 15.11
CA GLY A 29 -4.01 -17.73 15.19
C GLY A 29 -3.20 -16.49 14.83
N LEU A 30 -1.97 -16.35 15.35
CA LEU A 30 -1.11 -15.19 15.06
C LEU A 30 -0.81 -15.03 13.57
N LYS A 31 -0.57 -16.13 12.84
CA LYS A 31 -0.36 -16.09 11.38
C LYS A 31 -1.62 -15.66 10.62
N SER A 32 -2.80 -16.12 11.06
CA SER A 32 -4.07 -15.77 10.45
C SER A 32 -4.41 -14.29 10.66
N THR A 33 -4.14 -13.74 11.84
CA THR A 33 -4.41 -12.33 12.14
C THR A 33 -3.51 -11.39 11.33
N LEU A 34 -2.24 -11.75 11.15
CA LEU A 34 -1.30 -11.00 10.29
C LEU A 34 -1.77 -10.95 8.83
N PHE A 35 -2.30 -12.07 8.31
CA PHE A 35 -2.83 -12.13 6.94
C PHE A 35 -4.06 -11.23 6.76
N PHE A 36 -4.97 -11.23 7.73
CA PHE A 36 -6.18 -10.40 7.68
C PHE A 36 -5.86 -8.89 7.81
N MET A 37 -4.83 -8.54 8.57
CA MET A 37 -4.38 -7.15 8.70
C MET A 37 -3.75 -6.60 7.41
N LEU A 38 -3.10 -7.45 6.61
CA LEU A 38 -2.62 -7.08 5.28
C LEU A 38 -3.78 -6.79 4.30
N LEU A 39 -4.85 -7.59 4.37
CA LEU A 39 -6.05 -7.41 3.53
C LEU A 39 -6.87 -6.16 3.90
N ALA A 40 -6.87 -5.76 5.18
CA ALA A 40 -7.53 -4.53 5.63
C ALA A 40 -6.81 -3.25 5.18
N SER A 41 -5.58 -3.35 4.66
CA SER A 41 -4.83 -2.24 4.09
C SER A 41 -5.27 -1.96 2.64
N GLY A 42 -6.58 -1.76 2.43
CA GLY A 42 -7.11 -1.24 1.19
C GLY A 42 -6.61 0.20 1.01
N THR A 43 -5.54 0.39 0.27
CA THR A 43 -5.04 1.73 -0.04
C THR A 43 -6.09 2.44 -0.91
N ALA A 44 -6.72 3.48 -0.36
CA ALA A 44 -7.46 4.42 -1.19
C ALA A 44 -6.45 5.05 -2.14
N ILE A 45 -6.48 4.62 -3.42
CA ILE A 45 -5.69 5.24 -4.47
C ILE A 45 -6.24 6.66 -4.63
N LYS A 46 -5.68 7.61 -3.88
CA LYS A 46 -5.94 9.03 -4.05
C LYS A 46 -5.39 9.39 -5.43
N ALA A 47 -6.28 9.54 -6.41
CA ALA A 47 -5.92 10.10 -7.71
C ALA A 47 -5.21 11.46 -7.48
N GLN A 48 -4.10 11.69 -8.17
CA GLN A 48 -3.32 12.92 -8.01
C GLN A 48 -4.17 14.12 -8.45
N GLN A 49 -4.44 15.03 -7.51
CA GLN A 49 -5.18 16.26 -7.77
C GLN A 49 -4.22 17.34 -8.25
N ILE A 50 -4.45 17.85 -9.46
CA ILE A 50 -3.62 18.88 -10.10
C ILE A 50 -4.32 20.23 -9.93
N ASN A 51 -3.62 21.19 -9.32
CA ASN A 51 -4.02 22.59 -9.23
C ASN A 51 -3.05 23.44 -10.06
N LEU A 52 -3.51 23.95 -11.20
CA LEU A 52 -2.70 24.74 -12.12
C LEU A 52 -3.50 25.92 -12.66
N SER A 53 -3.04 27.15 -12.42
CA SER A 53 -3.61 28.34 -13.02
C SER A 53 -2.53 29.07 -13.81
N LEU A 54 -2.65 29.03 -15.13
CA LEU A 54 -1.75 29.68 -16.06
C LEU A 54 -2.58 30.52 -17.03
N GLN A 55 -2.20 31.78 -17.19
CA GLN A 55 -2.83 32.68 -18.15
C GLN A 55 -1.81 33.10 -19.20
N ARG A 56 -2.18 32.98 -20.48
CA ARG A 56 -1.34 33.35 -21.65
C ARG A 56 0.08 32.73 -21.59
N ALA A 57 0.19 31.51 -21.09
CA ALA A 57 1.45 30.78 -20.98
C ALA A 57 1.73 29.98 -22.25
N THR A 58 3.00 29.68 -22.51
CA THR A 58 3.36 28.75 -23.58
C THR A 58 2.96 27.32 -23.21
N LEU A 59 2.59 26.51 -24.19
CA LEU A 59 2.22 25.11 -23.99
C LEU A 59 3.33 24.32 -23.28
N ALA A 60 4.60 24.59 -23.62
CA ALA A 60 5.76 23.99 -22.96
C ALA A 60 5.80 24.29 -21.46
N LYS A 61 5.47 25.53 -21.06
CA LYS A 61 5.43 25.93 -19.65
C LYS A 61 4.28 25.27 -18.91
N ALA A 62 3.11 25.16 -19.53
CA ALA A 62 1.98 24.43 -18.96
C ALA A 62 2.30 22.95 -18.72
N ILE A 63 2.85 22.26 -19.72
CA ILE A 63 3.27 20.85 -19.60
C ILE A 63 4.36 20.69 -18.53
N SER A 64 5.32 21.62 -18.45
CA SER A 64 6.34 21.59 -17.42
C SER A 64 5.78 21.69 -16.00
N GLU A 65 4.76 22.53 -15.76
CA GLU A 65 4.14 22.65 -14.44
C GLU A 65 3.29 21.42 -14.10
N ILE A 66 2.62 20.81 -15.09
CA ILE A 66 1.92 19.52 -14.92
C ILE A 66 2.93 18.41 -14.58
N ARG A 67 4.09 18.37 -15.24
CA ARG A 67 5.16 17.41 -14.94
C ARG A 67 5.77 17.59 -13.55
N LYS A 68 5.75 18.79 -12.96
CA LYS A 68 6.21 18.99 -11.58
C LYS A 68 5.25 18.38 -10.55
N THR A 69 3.94 18.41 -10.83
CA THR A 69 2.89 17.95 -9.92
C THR A 69 2.53 16.48 -10.14
N THR A 70 2.95 15.90 -11.27
CA THR A 70 2.62 14.54 -11.67
C THR A 70 3.89 13.74 -11.94
N LYS A 71 3.82 12.42 -11.97
CA LYS A 71 4.96 11.55 -12.35
C LYS A 71 4.95 11.18 -13.84
N TYR A 72 4.26 11.96 -14.68
CA TYR A 72 4.12 11.66 -16.10
C TYR A 72 5.20 12.34 -16.93
N ASP A 73 5.74 11.60 -17.88
CA ASP A 73 6.60 12.14 -18.94
C ASP A 73 5.78 12.39 -20.19
N PHE A 74 5.83 13.62 -20.68
CA PHE A 74 5.10 14.06 -21.86
C PHE A 74 6.00 14.02 -23.08
N ALA A 75 5.57 13.32 -24.13
CA ALA A 75 6.23 13.31 -25.43
C ALA A 75 5.48 14.22 -26.41
N TYR A 76 6.18 15.16 -27.04
CA TYR A 76 5.63 16.09 -28.01
C TYR A 76 6.69 16.49 -29.04
N SER A 77 6.25 16.86 -30.25
CA SER A 77 7.14 17.44 -31.26
C SER A 77 7.36 18.92 -31.00
N GLU A 78 8.59 19.40 -31.18
CA GLU A 78 8.92 20.83 -31.07
C GLU A 78 8.13 21.69 -32.07
N GLU A 79 7.78 21.14 -33.23
CA GLU A 79 6.99 21.85 -34.24
C GLU A 79 5.58 22.17 -33.74
N LEU A 80 5.00 21.27 -32.93
CA LEU A 80 3.69 21.46 -32.31
C LEU A 80 3.76 22.53 -31.23
N LEU A 81 4.85 22.57 -30.44
CA LEU A 81 5.06 23.62 -29.46
C LEU A 81 5.21 25.00 -30.10
N LYS A 82 5.87 25.08 -31.26
CA LYS A 82 6.06 26.34 -32.01
C LYS A 82 4.78 26.82 -32.68
N LYS A 83 3.92 25.91 -33.15
CA LYS A 83 2.60 26.22 -33.70
C LYS A 83 1.56 26.56 -32.63
N ALA A 84 1.71 26.02 -31.42
CA ALA A 84 0.79 26.27 -30.33
C ALA A 84 0.95 27.72 -29.83
N GLY A 85 -0.10 28.52 -30.01
CA GLY A 85 -0.19 29.87 -29.44
C GLY A 85 -0.24 29.85 -27.90
N PRO A 86 -0.21 31.04 -27.27
CA PRO A 86 -0.35 31.15 -25.82
C PRO A 86 -1.69 30.58 -25.36
N ILE A 87 -1.65 29.68 -24.38
CA ILE A 87 -2.82 29.02 -23.80
C ILE A 87 -3.10 29.55 -22.40
N SER A 88 -4.37 29.51 -22.01
CA SER A 88 -4.80 29.78 -20.64
C SER A 88 -5.47 28.52 -20.10
N VAL A 89 -4.95 28.00 -19.00
CA VAL A 89 -5.36 26.73 -18.38
C VAL A 89 -5.67 27.01 -16.91
N ASN A 90 -6.87 26.66 -16.47
CA ASN A 90 -7.30 26.79 -15.07
C ASN A 90 -7.85 25.45 -14.59
N LEU A 91 -7.00 24.68 -13.93
CA LEU A 91 -7.27 23.36 -13.39
C LEU A 91 -7.35 23.47 -11.88
N LYS A 92 -8.47 23.03 -11.31
CA LYS A 92 -8.68 23.01 -9.86
C LYS A 92 -9.15 21.63 -9.43
N ASN A 93 -8.31 20.92 -8.68
CA ASN A 93 -8.50 19.55 -8.24
C ASN A 93 -8.78 18.57 -9.40
N ALA A 94 -8.24 18.85 -10.58
CA ALA A 94 -8.44 18.01 -11.76
C ALA A 94 -7.58 16.74 -11.66
N ASN A 95 -8.13 15.62 -12.08
CA ASN A 95 -7.36 14.38 -12.25
C ASN A 95 -6.54 14.44 -13.54
N ILE A 96 -5.40 13.73 -13.61
CA ILE A 96 -4.56 13.69 -14.81
C ILE A 96 -5.34 13.23 -16.06
N THR A 97 -6.31 12.33 -15.90
CA THR A 97 -7.17 11.88 -17.00
C THR A 97 -8.05 13.01 -17.53
N GLU A 98 -8.53 13.90 -16.66
CA GLU A 98 -9.33 15.06 -17.05
C GLU A 98 -8.47 16.16 -17.69
N VAL A 99 -7.19 16.23 -17.33
CA VAL A 99 -6.22 17.17 -17.90
C VAL A 99 -5.77 16.75 -19.31
N LEU A 100 -5.81 15.45 -19.63
CA LEU A 100 -5.33 14.89 -20.91
C LEU A 100 -6.41 14.73 -22.00
N ASN A 101 -7.70 14.81 -21.64
CA ASN A 101 -8.82 14.79 -22.59
C ASN A 101 -8.95 16.14 -23.32
#